data_AF-A0A844CFB1-F1
#
_entry.id   AF-A0A844CFB1-F1
#
_cell.length_a   1.000
_cell.length_b   1.000
_cell.length_c   1.000
_cell.angle_alpha   90.00
_cell.angle_beta   90.00
_cell.angle_gamma   90.00
#
_symmetry.space_group_name_H-M   'P 1'
#
loop_
_entity.id
_entity.type
_entity.pdbx_description
1 polymer ?
#
loop_
_entity_poly.entity_id
_entity_poly.type
_entity_poly.pdbx_seq_one_letter_code
_entity_poly.pdbx_strand_id
1 'polypeptide(L)'
;MQKIHSISEHFLTSLSNLELLSLHSEILTQLRSRGVIRTLNNPVGDYAEWLVSHALGMTLLNNSSAGADAIDADGMKVQIKARRVTPESPSRQLSALRNYEAADFDYLIAVIFGEHYNVLDAYKIPHEVIRDYARHSDYVNAHIVILKGAILSDPRVISIKSHLIVCHSAPINEVSTETSSLEAMTDDSNKQEKIANGAALTVLLKAIGMTCFVTYYPRFADPHLSDADIIEQLHTHEGYTEKSCRSRLSKARKIIRDGLSIEALTLIAASGRTQDSVRDVALKLISSLR
;
A
#
# COMPACT_ATOMS: atom_id res chain seq x y z
N MET A 1 -0.61 29.62 -12.09
CA MET A 1 -0.40 28.46 -11.20
C MET A 1 0.96 28.66 -10.56
N GLN A 2 1.02 28.99 -9.27
CA GLN A 2 2.30 29.25 -8.60
C GLN A 2 3.11 27.96 -8.57
N LYS A 3 4.31 28.00 -9.14
CA LYS A 3 5.33 26.99 -8.93
C LYS A 3 5.65 26.98 -7.44
N ILE A 4 5.36 25.88 -6.75
CA ILE A 4 5.85 25.65 -5.39
C ILE A 4 7.35 25.37 -5.53
N HIS A 5 8.18 26.41 -5.64
CA HIS A 5 9.65 26.30 -5.56
C HIS A 5 10.04 26.32 -4.08
N SER A 6 9.74 25.23 -3.36
CA SER A 6 10.13 25.12 -1.94
C SER A 6 11.50 24.49 -1.73
N ILE A 7 12.16 23.99 -2.78
CA ILE A 7 13.52 23.42 -2.71
C ILE A 7 14.32 23.95 -3.92
N SER A 8 15.54 24.44 -3.70
CA SER A 8 16.39 24.92 -4.79
C SER A 8 16.82 23.75 -5.67
N GLU A 9 16.78 23.90 -6.99
CA GLU A 9 17.29 22.89 -7.93
C GLU A 9 18.74 22.52 -7.57
N HIS A 10 19.53 23.50 -7.15
CA HIS A 10 20.91 23.34 -6.68
C HIS A 10 21.04 22.33 -5.53
N PHE A 11 20.11 22.32 -4.56
CA PHE A 11 20.16 21.36 -3.45
C PHE A 11 19.99 19.92 -3.98
N LEU A 12 18.97 19.68 -4.80
CA LEU A 12 18.71 18.33 -5.32
C LEU A 12 19.85 17.83 -6.21
N THR A 13 20.45 18.70 -7.02
CA THR A 13 21.60 18.32 -7.87
C THR A 13 22.88 18.04 -7.08
N SER A 14 22.96 18.50 -5.83
CA SER A 14 24.12 18.26 -4.95
C SER A 14 24.07 16.93 -4.21
N LEU A 15 22.90 16.29 -4.14
CA LEU A 15 22.70 15.02 -3.44
C LEU A 15 23.12 13.84 -4.30
N SER A 16 23.71 12.82 -3.67
CA SER A 16 23.94 11.52 -4.27
C SER A 16 22.63 10.76 -4.49
N ASN A 17 22.68 9.71 -5.32
CA ASN A 17 21.53 8.83 -5.55
C ASN A 17 20.97 8.23 -4.25
N LEU A 18 21.83 7.88 -3.29
CA LEU A 18 21.38 7.32 -2.01
C LEU A 18 20.68 8.38 -1.16
N GLU A 19 21.21 9.60 -1.09
CA GLU A 19 20.59 10.71 -0.36
C GLU A 19 19.24 11.10 -0.96
N LEU A 20 19.10 11.09 -2.29
CA LEU A 20 17.81 11.32 -2.96
C LEU A 20 16.78 10.25 -2.59
N LEU A 21 17.19 8.98 -2.53
CA LEU A 21 16.30 7.87 -2.13
C LEU A 21 15.94 7.94 -0.65
N SER A 22 16.89 8.30 0.21
CA SER A 22 16.65 8.53 1.64
C SER A 22 15.65 9.68 1.85
N LEU A 23 15.86 10.82 1.18
CA LEU A 23 14.94 11.96 1.22
C LEU A 23 13.54 11.57 0.74
N HIS A 24 13.44 10.77 -0.35
CA HIS A 24 12.14 10.26 -0.80
C HIS A 24 11.45 9.39 0.27
N SER A 25 12.19 8.52 0.97
CA SER A 25 11.65 7.71 2.06
C SER A 25 11.16 8.55 3.24
N GLU A 26 11.92 9.59 3.61
CA GLU A 26 11.55 10.54 4.66
C GLU A 26 10.29 11.33 4.29
N ILE A 27 10.18 11.81 3.04
CA ILE A 27 8.98 12.48 2.53
C ILE A 27 7.75 11.58 2.65
N LEU A 28 7.84 10.31 2.24
CA LEU A 28 6.73 9.36 2.37
C LEU A 28 6.38 9.11 3.84
N THR A 29 7.38 9.04 4.73
CA THR A 29 7.16 8.91 6.18
C THR A 29 6.39 10.11 6.75
N GLN A 30 6.73 11.33 6.32
CA GLN A 30 6.03 12.55 6.73
C GLN A 30 4.60 12.62 6.18
N LEU A 31 4.36 12.19 4.93
CA LEU A 31 3.00 12.11 4.39
C LEU A 31 2.16 11.09 5.16
N ARG A 32 2.75 9.96 5.53
CA ARG A 32 2.07 8.92 6.30
C ARG A 32 1.74 9.36 7.73
N SER A 33 2.66 10.03 8.41
CA SER A 33 2.41 10.54 9.78
C SER A 33 1.27 11.58 9.81
N ARG A 34 1.09 12.33 8.72
CA ARG A 34 -0.03 13.26 8.50
C ARG A 34 -1.34 12.58 8.08
N GLY A 35 -1.35 11.25 7.94
CA GLY A 35 -2.52 10.49 7.49
C GLY A 35 -2.86 10.67 6.01
N VAL A 36 -1.98 11.31 5.22
CA VAL A 36 -2.22 11.61 3.80
C VAL A 36 -2.04 10.37 2.92
N ILE A 37 -1.11 9.48 3.31
CA ILE A 37 -0.90 8.18 2.64
C ILE A 37 -0.97 7.03 3.63
N ARG A 38 -1.34 5.85 3.15
CA ARG A 38 -1.54 4.65 3.98
C ARG A 38 -0.36 3.68 3.86
N THR A 39 0.35 3.72 2.73
CA THR A 39 1.50 2.88 2.37
C THR A 39 2.71 3.74 2.04
N LEU A 40 3.91 3.13 2.04
CA LEU A 40 5.16 3.78 1.62
C LEU A 40 5.53 3.43 0.17
N ASN A 41 4.52 3.10 -0.64
CA ASN A 41 4.70 2.87 -2.07
C ASN A 41 4.57 4.21 -2.83
N ASN A 42 4.33 4.13 -4.14
CA ASN A 42 3.99 5.31 -4.93
C ASN A 42 2.74 6.00 -4.33
N PRO A 43 2.82 7.29 -3.94
CA PRO A 43 1.79 7.96 -3.16
C PRO A 43 0.54 8.32 -3.96
N VAL A 44 0.55 8.21 -5.29
CA VAL A 44 -0.56 8.69 -6.15
C VAL A 44 -1.91 8.11 -5.78
N GLY A 45 -1.97 6.80 -5.48
CA GLY A 45 -3.22 6.12 -5.11
C GLY A 45 -3.73 6.59 -3.75
N ASP A 46 -2.93 6.39 -2.71
CA ASP A 46 -3.29 6.76 -1.33
C ASP A 46 -3.61 8.25 -1.20
N TYR A 47 -2.85 9.12 -1.89
CA TYR A 47 -3.12 10.55 -1.90
C TYR A 47 -4.47 10.89 -2.55
N ALA A 48 -4.86 10.20 -3.63
CA ALA A 48 -6.17 10.39 -4.23
C ALA A 48 -7.29 9.96 -3.30
N GLU A 49 -7.12 8.81 -2.62
CA GLU A 49 -8.09 8.31 -1.64
C GLU A 49 -8.27 9.32 -0.49
N TRP A 50 -7.16 9.79 0.09
CA TRP A 50 -7.20 10.82 1.14
C TRP A 50 -7.86 12.11 0.65
N LEU A 51 -7.45 12.63 -0.51
CA LEU A 51 -7.96 13.90 -1.03
C LEU A 51 -9.46 13.82 -1.34
N VAL A 52 -9.91 12.75 -1.98
CA VAL A 52 -11.32 12.54 -2.34
C VAL A 52 -12.17 12.33 -1.09
N SER A 53 -11.72 11.49 -0.16
CA SER A 53 -12.45 11.23 1.08
C SER A 53 -12.59 12.47 1.93
N HIS A 54 -11.51 13.24 2.08
CA HIS A 54 -11.54 14.49 2.83
C HIS A 54 -12.43 15.55 2.16
N ALA A 55 -12.36 15.69 0.84
CA ALA A 55 -13.13 16.69 0.11
C ALA A 55 -14.63 16.39 0.01
N LEU A 56 -15.01 15.12 -0.01
CA LEU A 56 -16.40 14.67 -0.19
C LEU A 56 -17.00 14.03 1.06
N GLY A 57 -16.28 14.04 2.19
CA GLY A 57 -16.76 13.46 3.45
C GLY A 57 -16.96 11.94 3.41
N MET A 58 -16.17 11.21 2.62
CA MET A 58 -16.30 9.76 2.47
C MET A 58 -15.52 9.01 3.56
N THR A 59 -15.98 7.81 3.90
CA THR A 59 -15.28 6.91 4.83
C THR A 59 -14.42 5.94 4.05
N LEU A 60 -13.09 5.98 4.23
CA LEU A 60 -12.18 5.02 3.60
C LEU A 60 -12.37 3.62 4.17
N LEU A 61 -12.41 2.63 3.29
CA LEU A 61 -12.41 1.21 3.65
C LEU A 61 -10.99 0.72 3.95
N ASN A 62 -10.89 -0.35 4.74
CA ASN A 62 -9.61 -1.01 5.01
C ASN A 62 -9.01 -1.57 3.71
N ASN A 63 -7.68 -1.57 3.61
CA ASN A 63 -6.92 -2.01 2.42
C ASN A 63 -7.18 -3.47 1.98
N SER A 64 -7.87 -4.27 2.79
CA SER A 64 -8.26 -5.65 2.52
C SER A 64 -9.68 -5.81 1.99
N SER A 65 -10.43 -4.71 1.82
CA SER A 65 -11.79 -4.74 1.29
C SER A 65 -11.71 -4.95 -0.22
N ALA A 66 -12.28 -6.05 -0.72
CA ALA A 66 -12.27 -6.33 -2.14
C ALA A 66 -13.19 -5.34 -2.87
N GLY A 67 -12.64 -4.67 -3.89
CA GLY A 67 -13.42 -4.00 -4.95
C GLY A 67 -13.97 -2.60 -4.65
N ALA A 68 -13.77 -2.03 -3.45
CA ALA A 68 -14.10 -0.63 -3.16
C ALA A 68 -13.09 -0.01 -2.19
N ASP A 69 -12.87 1.30 -2.31
CA ASP A 69 -11.89 2.04 -1.50
C ASP A 69 -12.57 2.93 -0.44
N ALA A 70 -13.82 3.34 -0.65
CA ALA A 70 -14.56 4.22 0.25
C ALA A 70 -16.07 3.97 0.23
N ILE A 71 -16.77 4.51 1.22
CA ILE A 71 -18.23 4.61 1.30
C ILE A 71 -18.62 6.09 1.38
N ASP A 72 -19.59 6.52 0.57
CA ASP A 72 -20.11 7.89 0.63
C ASP A 72 -21.18 8.09 1.72
N ALA A 73 -21.71 9.31 1.84
CA ALA A 73 -22.71 9.65 2.86
C ALA A 73 -24.04 8.91 2.67
N ASP A 74 -24.34 8.45 1.46
CA ASP A 74 -25.56 7.71 1.11
C ASP A 74 -25.37 6.19 1.25
N GLY A 75 -24.18 5.74 1.66
CA GLY A 75 -23.84 4.33 1.83
C GLY A 75 -23.36 3.64 0.56
N MET A 76 -23.13 4.38 -0.53
CA MET A 76 -22.67 3.84 -1.81
C MET A 76 -21.18 3.50 -1.74
N LYS A 77 -20.81 2.37 -2.36
CA LYS A 77 -19.44 1.89 -2.49
C LYS A 77 -18.73 2.61 -3.64
N VAL A 78 -17.55 3.15 -3.33
CA VAL A 78 -16.76 3.97 -4.26
C VAL A 78 -15.42 3.31 -4.50
N GLN A 79 -15.07 3.10 -5.78
CA GLN A 79 -13.69 2.83 -6.18
C GLN A 79 -13.03 4.17 -6.55
N ILE A 80 -11.82 4.40 -6.09
CA ILE A 80 -11.00 5.58 -6.37
C ILE A 80 -9.78 5.15 -7.18
N LYS A 81 -9.58 5.73 -8.36
CA LYS A 81 -8.38 5.51 -9.17
C LYS A 81 -7.74 6.84 -9.53
N ALA A 82 -6.42 6.84 -9.63
CA ALA A 82 -5.70 8.04 -10.01
C ALA A 82 -4.56 7.77 -10.99
N ARG A 83 -4.21 8.81 -11.74
CA ARG A 83 -3.07 8.82 -12.64
C ARG A 83 -2.33 10.16 -12.53
N ARG A 84 -1.02 10.11 -12.35
CA ARG A 84 -0.12 11.26 -12.51
C ARG A 84 0.38 11.30 -13.95
N VAL A 85 0.19 12.43 -14.62
CA VAL A 85 0.70 12.67 -15.97
C VAL A 85 1.91 13.60 -15.94
N THR A 86 2.87 13.34 -16.82
CA THR A 86 4.04 14.20 -17.06
C THR A 86 4.17 14.45 -18.57
N PRO A 87 5.00 15.41 -19.02
CA PRO A 87 5.27 15.60 -20.44
C PRO A 87 5.75 14.31 -21.16
N GLU A 88 6.54 13.48 -20.47
CA GLU A 88 7.08 12.21 -20.96
C GLU A 88 6.07 11.06 -20.87
N SER A 89 5.09 11.15 -19.95
CA SER A 89 4.02 10.16 -19.78
C SER A 89 2.65 10.83 -19.72
N PRO A 90 2.14 11.33 -20.87
CA PRO A 90 0.85 12.05 -20.92
C PRO A 90 -0.36 11.11 -20.85
N SER A 91 -0.15 9.79 -20.77
CA SER A 91 -1.23 8.81 -20.76
C SER A 91 -2.12 8.97 -19.53
N ARG A 92 -3.43 9.12 -19.80
CA ARG A 92 -4.51 9.19 -18.81
C ARG A 92 -5.17 7.81 -18.57
N GLN A 93 -4.46 6.73 -18.89
CA GLN A 93 -4.90 5.38 -18.62
C GLN A 93 -4.88 5.09 -17.12
N LEU A 94 -5.99 4.60 -16.59
CA LEU A 94 -6.10 4.15 -15.20
C LEU A 94 -5.57 2.72 -15.04
N SER A 95 -5.23 2.34 -13.81
CA SER A 95 -4.94 0.94 -13.51
C SER A 95 -6.19 0.07 -13.75
N ALA A 96 -5.96 -1.19 -14.12
CA ALA A 96 -7.00 -2.17 -14.43
C ALA A 96 -8.09 -2.27 -13.33
N LEU A 97 -9.34 -2.23 -13.77
CA LEU A 97 -10.53 -2.53 -12.97
C LEU A 97 -10.86 -4.02 -13.13
N ARG A 98 -10.52 -4.79 -12.10
CA ARG A 98 -10.74 -6.25 -12.06
C ARG A 98 -12.11 -6.55 -11.51
N ASN A 99 -12.59 -7.78 -11.75
CA ASN A 99 -13.87 -8.28 -11.24
C ASN A 99 -15.04 -7.32 -11.51
N TYR A 100 -15.03 -6.67 -12.68
CA TYR A 100 -16.06 -5.69 -13.04
C TYR A 100 -17.48 -6.26 -12.90
N GLU A 101 -17.68 -7.51 -13.35
CA GLU A 101 -18.96 -8.22 -13.26
C GLU A 101 -19.45 -8.49 -11.82
N ALA A 102 -18.57 -8.44 -10.82
CA ALA A 102 -18.96 -8.61 -9.42
C ALA A 102 -19.69 -7.38 -8.86
N ALA A 103 -19.64 -6.23 -9.55
CA ALA A 103 -20.27 -4.98 -9.14
C ALA A 103 -19.94 -4.58 -7.70
N ASP A 104 -18.67 -4.75 -7.29
CA ASP A 104 -18.22 -4.50 -5.91
C ASP A 104 -18.26 -3.00 -5.52
N PHE A 105 -18.47 -2.11 -6.47
CA PHE A 105 -18.59 -0.66 -6.27
C PHE A 105 -19.68 -0.07 -7.19
N ASP A 106 -20.35 0.97 -6.71
CA ASP A 106 -21.47 1.63 -7.39
C ASP A 106 -21.01 2.70 -8.40
N TYR A 107 -19.90 3.39 -8.09
CA TYR A 107 -19.28 4.33 -9.02
C TYR A 107 -17.77 4.48 -8.80
N LEU A 108 -17.10 4.92 -9.86
CA LEU A 108 -15.68 5.23 -9.88
C LEU A 108 -15.48 6.74 -9.69
N ILE A 109 -14.60 7.12 -8.79
CA ILE A 109 -13.95 8.43 -8.80
C ILE A 109 -12.58 8.29 -9.45
N ALA A 110 -12.35 9.05 -10.51
CA ALA A 110 -11.09 9.03 -11.24
C ALA A 110 -10.42 10.41 -11.23
N VAL A 111 -9.18 10.47 -10.72
CA VAL A 111 -8.42 11.71 -10.56
C VAL A 111 -7.19 11.72 -11.47
N ILE A 112 -6.99 12.82 -12.18
CA ILE A 112 -5.77 13.07 -12.97
C ILE A 112 -4.96 14.17 -12.30
N PHE A 113 -3.79 13.80 -11.83
CA PHE A 113 -2.82 14.72 -11.26
C PHE A 113 -1.81 15.19 -12.31
N GLY A 114 -1.39 16.44 -12.20
CA GLY A 114 -0.23 16.95 -12.90
C GLY A 114 1.08 16.46 -12.27
N GLU A 115 2.19 16.84 -12.89
CA GLU A 115 3.53 16.45 -12.43
C GLU A 115 3.78 16.84 -10.96
N HIS A 116 3.24 17.96 -10.50
CA HIS A 116 3.38 18.44 -9.14
C HIS A 116 2.18 18.12 -8.24
N TYR A 117 1.43 17.05 -8.56
CA TYR A 117 0.28 16.56 -7.77
C TYR A 117 -0.91 17.52 -7.65
N ASN A 118 -0.92 18.61 -8.41
CA ASN A 118 -2.10 19.45 -8.55
C ASN A 118 -3.20 18.69 -9.32
N VAL A 119 -4.46 18.87 -8.93
CA VAL A 119 -5.61 18.24 -9.60
C VAL A 119 -5.80 18.89 -10.98
N LEU A 120 -5.54 18.14 -12.05
CA LEU A 120 -5.83 18.58 -13.42
C LEU A 120 -7.29 18.32 -13.76
N ASP A 121 -7.79 17.13 -13.46
CA ASP A 121 -9.19 16.75 -13.66
C ASP A 121 -9.63 15.72 -12.61
N ALA A 122 -10.92 15.67 -12.32
CA ALA A 122 -11.52 14.63 -11.49
C ALA A 122 -12.97 14.37 -11.90
N TYR A 123 -13.36 13.10 -12.00
CA TYR A 123 -14.66 12.68 -12.49
C TYR A 123 -15.30 11.64 -11.57
N LYS A 124 -16.61 11.77 -11.35
CA LYS A 124 -17.50 10.71 -10.83
C LYS A 124 -18.15 10.01 -12.03
N ILE A 125 -17.93 8.70 -12.14
CA ILE A 125 -18.34 7.87 -13.29
C ILE A 125 -19.18 6.71 -12.74
N PRO A 126 -20.49 6.64 -13.05
CA PRO A 126 -21.32 5.50 -12.65
C PRO A 126 -20.75 4.17 -13.15
N HIS A 127 -20.92 3.09 -12.38
CA HIS A 127 -20.36 1.78 -12.72
C HIS A 127 -20.70 1.37 -14.15
N GLU A 128 -21.98 1.45 -14.54
CA GLU A 128 -22.49 1.10 -15.87
C GLU A 128 -21.78 1.80 -17.04
N VAL A 129 -21.35 3.05 -16.86
CA VAL A 129 -20.67 3.85 -17.90
C VAL A 129 -19.30 3.27 -18.23
N ILE A 130 -18.67 2.58 -17.28
CA ILE A 130 -17.33 2.03 -17.46
C ILE A 130 -17.33 1.01 -18.60
N ARG A 131 -18.36 0.17 -18.73
CA ARG A 131 -18.44 -0.85 -19.79
C ARG A 131 -18.45 -0.23 -21.19
N ASP A 132 -19.10 0.92 -21.35
CA ASP A 132 -19.25 1.59 -22.64
C ASP A 132 -17.91 2.10 -23.20
N TYR A 133 -16.94 2.40 -22.32
CA TYR A 133 -15.69 3.07 -22.68
C TYR A 133 -14.42 2.29 -22.32
N ALA A 134 -14.51 1.29 -21.45
CA ALA A 134 -13.36 0.50 -21.05
C ALA A 134 -13.00 -0.53 -22.12
N ARG A 135 -11.69 -0.65 -22.38
CA ARG A 135 -11.17 -1.77 -23.17
C ARG A 135 -11.06 -3.01 -22.28
N HIS A 136 -11.67 -4.11 -22.67
CA HIS A 136 -11.41 -5.41 -22.03
C HIS A 136 -10.00 -5.91 -22.38
N SER A 137 -9.31 -6.45 -21.38
CA SER A 137 -8.01 -7.11 -21.55
C SER A 137 -8.06 -8.53 -20.99
N ASP A 138 -8.04 -9.51 -21.88
CA ASP A 138 -8.10 -10.93 -21.53
C ASP A 138 -6.89 -11.37 -20.68
N TYR A 139 -5.70 -10.80 -20.97
CA TYR A 139 -4.46 -11.13 -20.25
C TYR A 139 -4.51 -10.81 -18.75
N VAL A 140 -5.14 -9.70 -18.37
CA VAL A 140 -5.30 -9.31 -16.96
C VAL A 140 -6.70 -9.57 -16.43
N ASN A 141 -7.60 -10.11 -17.26
CA ASN A 141 -9.04 -10.26 -17.03
C ASN A 141 -9.65 -9.03 -16.36
N ALA A 142 -9.52 -7.88 -17.04
CA ALA A 142 -9.88 -6.59 -16.47
C ALA A 142 -10.30 -5.55 -17.51
N HIS A 143 -10.99 -4.53 -17.03
CA HIS A 143 -11.41 -3.37 -17.80
C HIS A 143 -10.40 -2.23 -17.62
N ILE A 144 -9.92 -1.68 -18.74
CA ILE A 144 -8.97 -0.57 -18.75
C ILE A 144 -9.68 0.68 -19.27
N VAL A 145 -9.80 1.68 -18.39
CA VAL A 145 -10.37 2.98 -18.72
C VAL A 145 -9.25 3.96 -19.05
N ILE A 146 -9.43 4.73 -20.12
CA ILE A 146 -8.58 5.87 -20.46
C ILE A 146 -9.43 7.13 -20.38
N LEU A 147 -9.11 8.06 -19.49
CA LEU A 147 -9.86 9.30 -19.32
C LEU A 147 -9.53 10.31 -20.43
N LYS A 148 -9.98 10.04 -21.65
CA LYS A 148 -9.82 10.88 -22.83
C LYS A 148 -10.96 10.61 -23.82
N GLY A 149 -11.33 11.62 -24.60
CA GLY A 149 -12.29 11.46 -25.69
C GLY A 149 -13.73 11.35 -25.18
N ALA A 150 -14.53 10.49 -25.81
CA ALA A 150 -15.99 10.46 -25.66
C ALA A 150 -16.49 10.28 -24.22
N ILE A 151 -15.79 9.53 -23.37
CA ILE A 151 -16.14 9.36 -21.94
C ILE A 151 -16.22 10.70 -21.20
N LEU A 152 -15.42 11.70 -21.59
CA LEU A 152 -15.41 13.01 -20.93
C LEU A 152 -16.59 13.90 -21.35
N SER A 153 -17.31 13.52 -22.41
CA SER A 153 -18.49 14.22 -22.92
C SER A 153 -19.80 13.48 -22.61
N ASP A 154 -19.73 12.29 -22.00
CA ASP A 154 -20.92 11.55 -21.60
C ASP A 154 -21.63 12.31 -20.46
N PRO A 155 -22.94 12.63 -20.60
CA PRO A 155 -23.67 13.41 -19.60
C PRO A 155 -23.78 12.73 -18.23
N ARG A 156 -23.57 11.41 -18.14
CA ARG A 156 -23.54 10.65 -16.89
C ARG A 156 -22.22 10.83 -16.12
N VAL A 157 -21.18 11.33 -16.78
CA VAL A 157 -19.86 11.57 -16.18
C VAL A 157 -19.80 12.99 -15.62
N ILE A 158 -19.71 13.09 -14.29
CA ILE A 158 -19.79 14.37 -13.59
C ILE A 158 -18.38 14.82 -13.20
N SER A 159 -17.98 16.01 -13.61
CA SER A 159 -16.73 16.62 -13.14
C SER A 159 -16.88 17.03 -11.67
N ILE A 160 -15.94 16.57 -10.83
CA ILE A 160 -15.87 16.92 -9.40
C ILE A 160 -14.59 17.72 -9.06
N LYS A 161 -13.89 18.23 -10.09
CA LYS A 161 -12.60 18.92 -9.96
C LYS A 161 -12.65 20.09 -8.96
N SER A 162 -13.71 20.90 -9.01
CA SER A 162 -13.86 22.08 -8.14
C SER A 162 -13.86 21.70 -6.65
N HIS A 163 -14.52 20.61 -6.27
CA HIS A 163 -14.56 20.12 -4.90
C HIS A 163 -13.16 19.75 -4.38
N LEU A 164 -12.31 19.16 -5.24
CA LEU A 164 -10.96 18.75 -4.83
C LEU A 164 -9.96 19.91 -4.75
N ILE A 165 -10.12 20.97 -5.54
CA ILE A 165 -9.22 22.13 -5.54
C ILE A 165 -9.36 22.95 -4.25
N VAL A 166 -10.59 23.09 -3.73
CA VAL A 166 -10.87 23.86 -2.50
C VAL A 166 -10.15 23.23 -1.30
N CYS A 167 -10.20 21.91 -1.16
CA CYS A 167 -9.54 21.18 -0.08
C CYS A 167 -8.01 21.13 -0.20
N HIS A 168 -7.47 21.19 -1.42
CA HIS A 168 -6.02 21.21 -1.66
C HIS A 168 -5.32 22.50 -1.18
N SER A 169 -6.09 23.57 -0.92
CA SER A 169 -5.56 24.91 -0.62
C SER A 169 -5.62 25.28 0.87
N ALA A 170 -6.15 24.41 1.74
CA ALA A 170 -6.29 24.71 3.16
C ALA A 170 -4.94 24.56 3.90
N PRO A 171 -4.51 25.55 4.70
CA PRO A 171 -3.29 25.44 5.50
C PRO A 171 -3.47 24.42 6.63
N ILE A 172 -2.51 23.50 6.76
CA ILE A 172 -2.43 22.53 7.85
C ILE A 172 -1.98 23.29 9.11
N ASN A 173 -2.89 23.60 10.02
CA ASN A 173 -2.55 23.95 11.40
C ASN A 173 -3.66 23.44 12.31
N GLU A 174 -3.34 22.40 13.08
CA GLU A 174 -3.78 22.22 14.47
C GLU A 174 -2.98 21.04 15.06
N VAL A 175 -1.98 21.37 15.87
CA VAL A 175 -1.29 20.43 16.76
C VAL A 175 -1.70 20.82 18.18
N SER A 176 -2.40 19.91 18.87
CA SER A 176 -2.58 19.97 20.31
C SER A 176 -1.30 19.47 20.97
N THR A 177 -0.68 20.36 21.72
CA THR A 177 0.47 20.10 22.59
C THR A 177 -0.01 19.49 23.90
N GLU A 178 0.70 18.51 24.41
CA GLU A 178 0.96 18.37 25.85
C GLU A 178 2.25 17.57 26.09
N THR A 179 3.06 18.12 26.98
CA THR A 179 4.47 17.86 27.32
C THR A 179 4.66 16.79 28.40
N SER A 180 5.79 16.07 28.39
CA SER A 180 6.73 15.96 29.54
C SER A 180 7.92 15.00 29.28
N SER A 181 9.13 15.57 29.28
CA SER A 181 10.41 15.18 29.94
C SER A 181 10.53 13.85 30.71
N LEU A 182 11.70 13.18 30.90
CA LEU A 182 13.13 13.34 30.59
C LEU A 182 13.87 11.99 30.84
N GLU A 183 14.87 11.70 29.99
CA GLU A 183 16.18 11.01 30.20
C GLU A 183 16.34 9.58 30.78
N ALA A 184 17.07 8.73 30.00
CA ALA A 184 18.30 8.05 30.43
C ALA A 184 19.11 7.55 29.21
N MET A 185 20.36 8.04 29.07
CA MET A 185 21.33 7.57 28.09
C MET A 185 21.96 6.23 28.51
N THR A 186 21.90 5.23 27.63
CA THR A 186 23.01 4.32 27.24
C THR A 186 22.52 3.39 26.11
N ASP A 187 23.41 3.19 25.12
CA ASP A 187 23.35 2.19 24.04
C ASP A 187 22.31 2.43 22.92
N ASP A 188 22.53 3.48 22.11
CA ASP A 188 21.61 3.97 21.06
C ASP A 188 21.82 3.28 19.70
N SER A 189 23.05 2.88 19.37
CA SER A 189 23.37 2.24 18.09
C SER A 189 22.83 0.81 17.96
N ASN A 190 22.86 0.02 19.05
CA ASN A 190 22.34 -1.36 19.06
C ASN A 190 20.80 -1.41 19.17
N LYS A 191 20.18 -0.38 19.77
CA LYS A 191 18.71 -0.25 19.83
C LYS A 191 18.12 0.16 18.49
N GLN A 192 18.71 1.14 17.79
CA GLN A 192 18.19 1.61 16.50
C GLN A 192 18.23 0.49 15.44
N GLU A 193 19.32 -0.30 15.40
CA GLU A 193 19.47 -1.41 14.46
C GLU A 193 18.48 -2.55 14.78
N LYS A 194 18.27 -2.86 16.06
CA LYS A 194 17.30 -3.88 16.51
C LYS A 194 15.84 -3.45 16.28
N ILE A 195 15.52 -2.16 16.46
CA ILE A 195 14.20 -1.60 16.17
C ILE A 195 13.92 -1.60 14.66
N ALA A 196 14.91 -1.22 13.83
CA ALA A 196 14.79 -1.25 12.38
C ALA A 196 14.65 -2.69 11.85
N ASN A 197 15.44 -3.64 12.38
CA ASN A 197 15.35 -5.04 12.04
C ASN A 197 14.00 -5.65 12.47
N GLY A 198 13.52 -5.33 13.67
CA GLY A 198 12.20 -5.77 14.14
C GLY A 198 11.04 -5.26 13.28
N ALA A 199 11.10 -4.00 12.84
CA ALA A 199 10.10 -3.42 11.94
C ALA A 199 10.12 -4.08 10.55
N ALA A 200 11.30 -4.27 9.96
CA ALA A 200 11.47 -4.96 8.68
C ALA A 200 11.02 -6.43 8.76
N LEU A 201 11.36 -7.12 9.84
CA LEU A 201 10.99 -8.52 10.10
C LEU A 201 9.47 -8.68 10.23
N THR A 202 8.81 -7.74 10.90
CA THR A 202 7.35 -7.70 11.01
C THR A 202 6.67 -7.57 9.64
N VAL A 203 7.23 -6.79 8.72
CA VAL A 203 6.70 -6.66 7.34
C VAL A 203 6.85 -7.98 6.58
N LEU A 204 8.00 -8.65 6.68
CA LEU A 204 8.22 -9.95 6.05
C LEU A 204 7.27 -11.00 6.60
N LEU A 205 7.08 -11.07 7.92
CA LEU A 205 6.16 -12.00 8.57
C LEU A 205 4.70 -11.77 8.17
N LYS A 206 4.27 -10.52 7.98
CA LYS A 206 2.93 -10.21 7.44
C LYS A 206 2.78 -10.67 5.99
N ALA A 207 3.80 -10.49 5.16
CA ALA A 207 3.78 -10.93 3.76
C ALA A 207 3.81 -12.45 3.61
N ILE A 208 4.46 -13.16 4.55
CA ILE A 208 4.47 -14.63 4.61
C ILE A 208 3.15 -15.16 5.20
N GLY A 209 2.62 -14.46 6.20
CA GLY A 209 1.60 -14.94 7.12
C GLY A 209 2.25 -15.58 8.34
N MET A 210 1.93 -15.08 9.54
CA MET A 210 2.55 -15.55 10.80
C MET A 210 2.27 -17.04 11.04
N THR A 211 1.03 -17.49 10.84
CA THR A 211 0.65 -18.91 10.93
C THR A 211 1.38 -19.76 9.90
N CYS A 212 1.50 -19.29 8.66
CA CYS A 212 2.22 -20.00 7.60
C CYS A 212 3.71 -20.14 7.95
N PHE A 213 4.35 -19.07 8.42
CA PHE A 213 5.75 -19.11 8.83
C PHE A 213 6.00 -20.14 9.92
N VAL A 214 5.19 -20.16 10.98
CA VAL A 214 5.34 -21.12 12.09
C VAL A 214 5.05 -22.55 11.66
N THR A 215 3.92 -22.77 10.97
CA THR A 215 3.47 -24.12 10.58
C THR A 215 4.44 -24.81 9.64
N TYR A 216 5.02 -24.05 8.71
CA TYR A 216 5.92 -24.57 7.68
C TYR A 216 7.40 -24.30 8.00
N TYR A 217 7.73 -23.74 9.18
CA TYR A 217 9.10 -23.41 9.56
C TYR A 217 10.09 -24.56 9.35
N PRO A 218 9.81 -25.81 9.81
CA PRO A 218 10.77 -26.91 9.62
C PRO A 218 11.09 -27.18 8.15
N ARG A 219 10.10 -27.02 7.26
CA ARG A 219 10.29 -27.21 5.81
C ARG A 219 11.02 -26.05 5.16
N PHE A 220 10.73 -24.82 5.60
CA PHE A 220 11.48 -23.64 5.13
C PHE A 220 12.95 -23.70 5.54
N ALA A 221 13.24 -24.26 6.71
CA ALA A 221 14.58 -24.38 7.26
C ALA A 221 15.37 -25.59 6.73
N ASP A 222 14.71 -26.56 6.09
CA ASP A 222 15.36 -27.74 5.54
C ASP A 222 16.05 -27.43 4.20
N PRO A 223 17.40 -27.51 4.13
CA PRO A 223 18.14 -27.26 2.90
C PRO A 223 18.02 -28.40 1.87
N HIS A 224 17.55 -29.58 2.28
CA HIS A 224 17.41 -30.76 1.41
C HIS A 224 16.07 -30.82 0.69
N LEU A 225 15.08 -30.04 1.12
CA LEU A 225 13.81 -29.92 0.42
C LEU A 225 13.91 -28.95 -0.76
N SER A 226 13.41 -29.37 -1.91
CA SER A 226 13.37 -28.53 -3.10
C SER A 226 12.33 -27.42 -2.94
N ASP A 227 12.58 -26.28 -3.60
CA ASP A 227 11.60 -25.19 -3.62
C ASP A 227 10.26 -25.64 -4.23
N ALA A 228 10.31 -26.51 -5.25
CA ALA A 228 9.14 -27.02 -5.95
C ALA A 228 8.23 -27.82 -5.02
N ASP A 229 8.80 -28.72 -4.21
CA ASP A 229 8.02 -29.56 -3.28
C ASP A 229 7.35 -28.72 -2.20
N ILE A 230 8.04 -27.70 -1.68
CA ILE A 230 7.46 -26.80 -0.67
C ILE A 230 6.36 -25.93 -1.28
N ILE A 231 6.55 -25.45 -2.51
CA ILE A 231 5.54 -24.67 -3.25
C ILE A 231 4.29 -25.51 -3.50
N GLU A 232 4.45 -26.76 -3.95
CA GLU A 232 3.36 -27.68 -4.20
C GLU A 232 2.60 -27.99 -2.91
N GLN A 233 3.30 -28.25 -1.80
CA GLN A 233 2.65 -28.48 -0.51
C GLN A 233 1.87 -27.25 -0.02
N LEU A 234 2.42 -26.04 -0.16
CA LEU A 234 1.71 -24.81 0.18
C LEU A 234 0.48 -24.60 -0.72
N HIS A 235 0.59 -24.91 -2.02
CA HIS A 235 -0.53 -24.80 -2.95
C HIS A 235 -1.66 -25.77 -2.58
N THR A 236 -1.31 -27.02 -2.32
CA THR A 236 -2.27 -28.11 -2.05
C THR A 236 -2.92 -27.99 -0.68
N HIS A 237 -2.18 -27.64 0.37
CA HIS A 237 -2.72 -27.59 1.73
C HIS A 237 -3.47 -26.29 2.04
N GLU A 238 -3.02 -25.16 1.48
CA GLU A 238 -3.53 -23.83 1.84
C GLU A 238 -4.33 -23.16 0.71
N GLY A 239 -4.34 -23.73 -0.50
CA GLY A 239 -5.03 -23.16 -1.66
C GLY A 239 -4.42 -21.87 -2.21
N TYR A 240 -3.19 -21.54 -1.83
CA TYR A 240 -2.50 -20.33 -2.31
C TYR A 240 -2.14 -20.44 -3.79
N THR A 241 -2.18 -19.34 -4.56
CA THR A 241 -1.65 -19.36 -5.93
C THR A 241 -0.15 -19.65 -5.98
N GLU A 242 0.34 -20.26 -7.06
CA GLU A 242 1.76 -20.62 -7.20
C GLU A 242 2.72 -19.43 -6.95
N LYS A 243 2.37 -18.25 -7.50
CA LYS A 243 3.11 -17.00 -7.27
C LYS A 243 3.16 -16.60 -5.79
N SER A 244 2.06 -16.84 -5.07
CA SER A 244 1.91 -16.56 -3.65
C SER A 244 2.78 -17.51 -2.80
N CYS A 245 2.82 -18.80 -3.16
CA CYS A 245 3.70 -19.81 -2.56
C CYS A 245 5.18 -19.45 -2.74
N ARG A 246 5.60 -19.13 -3.97
CA ARG A 246 6.98 -18.68 -4.30
C ARG A 246 7.40 -17.48 -3.45
N SER A 247 6.52 -16.49 -3.32
CA SER A 247 6.76 -15.28 -2.53
C SER A 247 6.93 -15.58 -1.03
N ARG A 248 6.09 -16.46 -0.46
CA ARG A 248 6.17 -16.89 0.95
C ARG A 248 7.46 -17.63 1.24
N LEU A 249 7.75 -18.64 0.43
CA LEU A 249 8.96 -19.45 0.54
C LEU A 249 10.23 -18.60 0.46
N SER A 250 10.34 -17.74 -0.56
CA SER A 250 11.50 -16.87 -0.75
C SER A 250 11.75 -15.95 0.46
N LYS A 251 10.69 -15.35 1.01
CA LYS A 251 10.80 -14.47 2.19
C LYS A 251 11.10 -15.25 3.46
N ALA A 252 10.50 -16.43 3.65
CA ALA A 252 10.77 -17.28 4.81
C ALA A 252 12.22 -17.77 4.82
N ARG A 253 12.72 -18.27 3.68
CA ARG A 253 14.13 -18.65 3.53
C ARG A 253 15.08 -17.47 3.68
N LYS A 254 14.68 -16.26 3.28
CA LYS A 254 15.45 -15.04 3.57
C LYS A 254 15.61 -14.83 5.09
N ILE A 255 14.51 -14.85 5.86
CA ILE A 255 14.58 -14.70 7.33
C ILE A 255 15.54 -15.71 7.95
N ILE A 256 15.45 -16.97 7.52
CA ILE A 256 16.26 -18.07 8.05
C ILE A 256 17.74 -17.88 7.69
N ARG A 257 18.03 -17.58 6.41
CA ARG A 257 19.41 -17.33 5.93
C ARG A 257 20.04 -16.13 6.61
N ASP A 258 19.25 -15.09 6.90
CA ASP A 258 19.71 -13.88 7.57
C ASP A 258 19.89 -14.09 9.09
N GLY A 259 19.65 -15.31 9.62
CA GLY A 259 19.83 -15.66 11.03
C GLY A 259 18.74 -15.13 11.96
N LEU A 260 17.63 -14.63 11.41
CA LEU A 260 16.58 -13.91 12.15
C LEU A 260 15.45 -14.82 12.67
N SER A 261 15.64 -16.15 12.68
CA SER A 261 14.60 -17.11 13.03
C SER A 261 14.07 -16.96 14.46
N ILE A 262 14.96 -16.85 15.45
CA ILE A 262 14.56 -16.72 16.87
C ILE A 262 13.80 -15.42 17.09
N GLU A 263 14.26 -14.32 16.48
CA GLU A 263 13.60 -13.02 16.58
C GLU A 263 12.21 -13.03 15.93
N ALA A 264 12.10 -13.65 14.74
CA ALA A 264 10.84 -13.81 14.04
C ALA A 264 9.82 -14.61 14.84
N LEU A 265 10.24 -15.76 15.39
CA LEU A 265 9.36 -16.59 16.21
C LEU A 265 8.96 -15.89 17.52
N THR A 266 9.86 -15.11 18.12
CA THR A 266 9.58 -14.32 19.33
C THR A 266 8.52 -13.26 19.05
N LEU A 267 8.62 -12.55 17.92
CA LEU A 267 7.60 -11.59 17.49
C LEU A 267 6.24 -12.25 17.26
N ILE A 268 6.21 -13.47 16.71
CA ILE A 268 4.96 -14.21 16.49
C ILE A 268 4.34 -14.67 17.81
N ALA A 269 5.15 -15.15 18.76
CA ALA A 269 4.69 -15.57 20.08
C ALA A 269 4.11 -14.40 20.90
N ALA A 270 4.67 -13.19 20.73
CA ALA A 270 4.17 -11.96 21.36
C ALA A 270 2.97 -11.32 20.64
N SER A 271 2.59 -11.79 19.44
CA SER A 271 1.52 -11.19 18.65
C SER A 271 0.14 -11.53 19.22
N GLY A 272 -0.63 -10.52 19.62
CA GLY A 272 -2.02 -10.69 20.08
C GLY A 272 -3.03 -11.04 18.98
N ARG A 273 -2.59 -11.16 17.71
CA ARG A 273 -3.44 -11.48 16.55
C ARG A 273 -3.34 -12.93 16.09
N THR A 274 -2.49 -13.75 16.72
CA THR A 274 -2.29 -15.16 16.37
C THR A 274 -2.99 -16.06 17.38
N GLN A 275 -3.51 -17.19 16.89
CA GLN A 275 -4.14 -18.20 17.74
C GLN A 275 -3.14 -18.77 18.75
N ASP A 276 -3.63 -19.12 19.94
CA ASP A 276 -2.83 -19.65 21.05
C ASP A 276 -2.01 -20.88 20.64
N SER A 277 -2.61 -21.78 19.86
CA SER A 277 -1.94 -22.96 19.30
C SER A 277 -0.71 -22.61 18.44
N VAL A 278 -0.76 -21.52 17.67
CA VAL A 278 0.35 -21.06 16.83
C VAL A 278 1.45 -20.44 17.70
N ARG A 279 1.07 -19.70 18.74
CA ARG A 279 2.03 -19.10 19.70
C ARG A 279 2.80 -20.19 20.45
N ASP A 280 2.12 -21.26 20.87
CA ASP A 280 2.74 -22.40 21.53
C ASP A 280 3.73 -23.14 20.63
N VAL A 281 3.40 -23.33 19.35
CA VAL A 281 4.33 -23.94 18.38
C VAL A 281 5.54 -23.02 18.17
N ALA A 282 5.35 -21.70 18.08
CA ALA A 282 6.46 -20.76 17.97
C ALA A 282 7.40 -20.84 19.18
N LEU A 283 6.87 -20.91 20.40
CA LEU A 283 7.67 -21.06 21.62
C LEU A 283 8.45 -22.39 21.64
N LYS A 284 7.85 -23.50 21.19
CA LYS A 284 8.54 -24.78 21.03
C LYS A 284 9.69 -24.69 20.03
N LEU A 285 9.45 -24.07 18.87
CA LEU A 285 10.50 -23.87 17.86
C LEU A 285 11.66 -23.02 18.40
N ILE A 286 11.38 -21.95 19.15
CA ILE A 286 12.42 -21.14 19.80
C ILE A 286 13.28 -22.00 20.73
N SER A 287 12.66 -22.88 21.52
CA SER A 287 13.41 -23.76 22.43
C SER A 287 14.30 -24.77 21.70
N SER A 288 13.91 -25.21 20.50
CA SER A 288 14.71 -26.14 19.67
C SER A 288 15.85 -25.48 18.90
N LEU A 289 15.83 -24.15 18.76
CA LEU A 289 16.82 -23.37 18.02
C LEU A 289 17.91 -22.75 18.92
N ARG A 290 17.76 -22.89 20.24
CA ARG A 290 18.75 -22.48 21.25
C ARG A 290 19.64 -23.66 21.62
#